data_AF-M7P0F1-F1
#
_entry.id   AF-M7P0F1-F1
#
_cell.length_a   1.000
_cell.length_b   1.000
_cell.length_c   1.000
_cell.angle_alpha   90.00
_cell.angle_beta   90.00
_cell.angle_gamma   90.00
#
_symmetry.space_group_name_H-M   'P 1'
#
loop_
_entity.id
_entity.type
_entity.pdbx_description
1 polymer ?
#
loop_
_entity_poly.entity_id
_entity_poly.type
_entity_poly.pdbx_seq_one_letter_code
_entity_poly.pdbx_strand_id
1 'polypeptide(L)' 'MSTQSRAMEMLVSNQWDAAHQLIQNESDPLSCQIHGLLHLIEGDRGNAAYWYQRAGLALPECSIESEKERLLSQAFQK' A
#
# COMPACT_ATOMS: atom_id res chain seq x y z
N MET A 1 5.22 3.05 -16.38
CA MET A 1 4.98 3.42 -14.97
C MET A 1 3.54 3.05 -14.66
N SER A 2 3.34 2.08 -13.76
CA SER A 2 1.98 1.63 -13.37
C SER A 2 1.36 2.59 -12.34
N THR A 3 0.03 2.52 -12.16
CA THR A 3 -0.68 3.25 -11.11
C THR A 3 -0.08 2.95 -9.73
N GLN A 4 0.31 1.69 -9.48
CA GLN A 4 0.88 1.21 -8.23
C GLN A 4 2.29 1.77 -7.99
N SER A 5 3.15 1.81 -9.02
CA SER A 5 4.49 2.41 -8.91
C SER A 5 4.39 3.88 -8.52
N ARG A 6 3.48 4.64 -9.15
CA ARG A 6 3.25 6.05 -8.84
C ARG A 6 2.63 6.27 -7.46
N ALA A 7 1.75 5.37 -7.02
CA ALA A 7 1.21 5.42 -5.66
C ALA A 7 2.31 5.20 -4.61
N MET A 8 3.24 4.27 -4.86
CA MET A 8 4.40 4.08 -3.99
C MET A 8 5.34 5.29 -3.99
N GLU A 9 5.56 5.95 -5.13
CA GLU A 9 6.32 7.22 -5.20
C GLU A 9 5.68 8.33 -4.36
N MET A 10 4.36 8.46 -4.39
CA MET A 10 3.62 9.40 -3.55
C MET A 10 3.73 9.04 -2.07
N LEU A 11 3.59 7.75 -1.73
CA LEU A 11 3.74 7.25 -0.36
C LEU A 11 5.12 7.57 0.23
N VAL A 12 6.22 7.32 -0.51
CA VAL A 12 7.58 7.64 -0.03
C VAL A 12 7.83 9.15 0.06
N SER A 13 7.09 9.94 -0.70
CA SER A 13 7.14 11.41 -0.66
C SER A 13 6.21 12.03 0.39
N ASN A 14 5.63 11.22 1.28
CA ASN A 14 4.65 11.61 2.29
C ASN A 14 3.36 12.25 1.73
N GLN A 15 3.00 11.94 0.47
CA GLN A 15 1.77 12.38 -0.18
C GLN A 15 0.68 11.29 -0.04
N TRP A 16 0.34 10.93 1.19
CA TRP A 16 -0.53 9.78 1.50
C TRP A 16 -1.95 9.93 0.93
N ASP A 17 -2.56 11.10 1.06
CA ASP A 17 -3.88 11.39 0.47
C ASP A 17 -3.89 11.22 -1.04
N ALA A 18 -2.84 11.70 -1.72
CA ALA A 18 -2.72 11.59 -3.16
C ALA A 18 -2.52 10.13 -3.59
N ALA A 19 -1.72 9.36 -2.82
CA ALA A 19 -1.59 7.93 -3.03
C ALA A 19 -2.95 7.22 -2.88
N HIS A 20 -3.69 7.46 -1.80
CA HIS A 20 -5.03 6.91 -1.60
C HIS A 20 -5.95 7.20 -2.78
N GLN A 21 -6.05 8.47 -3.20
CA GLN A 21 -6.91 8.88 -4.32
C GLN A 21 -6.52 8.19 -5.63
N LEU A 22 -5.22 8.00 -5.87
CA LEU A 22 -4.72 7.38 -7.10
C LEU A 22 -5.12 5.90 -7.20
N ILE A 23 -5.08 5.15 -6.09
CA ILE A 23 -5.38 3.71 -6.08
C ILE A 23 -6.77 3.36 -5.51
N GLN A 24 -7.62 4.34 -5.18
CA GLN A 24 -8.93 4.09 -4.55
C GLN A 24 -9.87 3.19 -5.39
N ASN A 25 -9.76 3.29 -6.71
CA ASN A 25 -10.62 2.55 -7.65
C ASN A 25 -9.99 1.23 -8.10
N GLU A 26 -8.75 0.96 -7.71
CA GLU A 26 -8.04 -0.26 -8.06
C GLU A 26 -8.36 -1.35 -7.04
N SER A 27 -8.65 -2.55 -7.52
CA SER A 27 -8.99 -3.70 -6.67
C SER A 27 -8.00 -4.85 -6.79
N ASP A 28 -6.89 -4.66 -7.51
CA ASP A 28 -5.88 -5.70 -7.64
C ASP A 28 -5.09 -5.89 -6.32
N PRO A 29 -4.52 -7.09 -6.09
CA PRO A 29 -3.87 -7.40 -4.82
C PRO A 29 -2.76 -6.42 -4.42
N LEU A 30 -2.03 -5.83 -5.37
CA LEU A 30 -0.98 -4.87 -5.05
C LEU A 30 -1.56 -3.53 -4.58
N SER A 31 -2.58 -3.01 -5.25
CA SER A 31 -3.26 -1.77 -4.83
C SER A 31 -3.89 -1.92 -3.45
N CYS A 32 -4.52 -3.06 -3.16
CA CYS A 32 -5.03 -3.37 -1.82
C CYS A 32 -3.93 -3.38 -0.75
N GLN A 33 -2.76 -3.98 -1.03
CA GLN A 33 -1.62 -3.94 -0.10
C GLN A 33 -1.11 -2.52 0.12
N ILE A 34 -1.03 -1.69 -0.91
CA ILE A 34 -0.58 -0.28 -0.80
C ILE A 34 -1.57 0.53 0.06
N HIS A 35 -2.89 0.36 -0.13
CA HIS A 35 -3.90 0.95 0.77
C HIS A 35 -3.71 0.49 2.22
N GLY A 36 -3.46 -0.80 2.41
CA GLY A 36 -3.18 -1.36 3.73
C GLY A 36 -1.96 -0.72 4.40
N LEU A 37 -0.87 -0.54 3.66
CA LEU A 37 0.35 0.11 4.15
C LEU A 37 0.11 1.59 4.51
N LEU A 38 -0.63 2.33 3.70
CA LEU A 38 -0.97 3.74 3.99
C LEU A 38 -1.68 3.85 5.34
N HIS A 39 -2.69 3.01 5.60
CA HIS A 39 -3.38 3.01 6.88
C HIS A 39 -2.50 2.54 8.05
N LEU A 40 -1.53 1.64 7.83
CA LEU A 40 -0.53 1.32 8.87
C LEU A 40 0.30 2.54 9.25
N ILE A 41 0.71 3.35 8.28
CA ILE A 41 1.47 4.59 8.50
C ILE A 41 0.63 5.61 9.29
N GLU A 42 -0.67 5.69 8.99
CA GLU A 42 -1.63 6.57 9.67
C GLU A 42 -2.00 6.08 11.09
N GLY A 43 -1.59 4.86 11.46
CA GLY A 43 -1.94 4.22 12.74
C GLY A 43 -3.32 3.55 12.76
N ASP A 44 -4.02 3.50 11.62
CA ASP A 44 -5.30 2.82 11.47
C ASP A 44 -5.10 1.33 11.12
N ARG A 45 -4.75 0.57 12.15
CA ARG A 45 -4.53 -0.89 12.03
C ARG A 45 -5.79 -1.65 11.60
N GLY A 46 -6.98 -1.12 11.91
CA GLY A 46 -8.26 -1.76 11.58
C GLY A 46 -8.52 -1.71 10.08
N ASN A 47 -8.42 -0.53 9.48
CA ASN A 47 -8.55 -0.39 8.02
C ASN A 47 -7.39 -1.03 7.28
N ALA A 48 -6.17 -0.98 7.82
CA ALA A 48 -5.05 -1.73 7.25
C ALA A 48 -5.39 -3.22 7.11
N ALA A 49 -5.89 -3.85 8.17
CA ALA A 49 -6.26 -5.27 8.15
C ALA A 49 -7.31 -5.59 7.09
N TYR A 50 -8.33 -4.72 6.97
CA TYR A 50 -9.36 -4.85 5.94
C TYR A 50 -8.76 -4.88 4.53
N TRP A 51 -7.84 -3.97 4.22
CA TRP A 51 -7.22 -3.91 2.89
C TRP A 51 -6.25 -5.06 2.61
N TYR A 52 -5.45 -5.48 3.59
CA TYR A 52 -4.64 -6.70 3.45
C TYR A 52 -5.51 -7.93 3.23
N GLN A 53 -6.63 -8.05 3.95
CA GLN A 53 -7.59 -9.14 3.75
C GLN A 53 -8.21 -9.11 2.35
N ARG A 54 -8.51 -7.93 1.79
CA ARG A 54 -8.94 -7.79 0.39
C ARG A 54 -7.88 -8.23 -0.62
N ALA A 55 -6.60 -8.13 -0.27
CA ALA A 55 -5.51 -8.70 -1.04
C ALA A 55 -5.32 -10.21 -0.82
N GLY A 56 -6.12 -10.84 0.06
CA GLY A 56 -5.98 -12.25 0.43
C GLY A 56 -4.82 -12.52 1.39
N LEU A 57 -4.36 -11.51 2.12
CA LEU A 57 -3.19 -11.56 3.00
C LEU A 57 -3.57 -11.19 4.44
N ALA A 58 -2.78 -11.67 5.39
CA ALA A 58 -2.81 -11.17 6.76
C ALA A 58 -2.06 -9.82 6.86
N LEU A 59 -2.23 -9.11 7.97
CA LEU A 59 -1.39 -7.96 8.28
C LEU A 59 0.09 -8.37 8.30
N PRO A 60 1.00 -7.52 7.80
CA PRO A 60 2.43 -7.78 7.87
C PRO A 60 2.90 -7.80 9.33
N GLU A 61 3.72 -8.79 9.68
CA GLU A 61 4.38 -8.89 10.99
C GLU A 61 5.72 -8.12 11.03
N CYS A 62 6.19 -7.64 9.88
CA CYS A 62 7.41 -6.83 9.76
C CYS A 62 7.15 -5.34 10.10
N SER A 63 8.23 -4.55 10.13
CA SER A 63 8.11 -3.10 10.26
C SER A 63 7.48 -2.47 9.00
N ILE A 64 6.93 -1.27 9.17
CA ILE A 64 6.38 -0.46 8.08
C ILE A 64 7.43 -0.24 6.98
N GLU A 65 8.68 -0.03 7.37
CA GLU A 65 9.81 0.20 6.47
C GLU A 65 10.12 -1.02 5.63
N SER A 66 10.20 -2.20 6.24
CA SER A 66 10.42 -3.46 5.50
C SER A 66 9.25 -3.77 4.56
N GLU A 67 8.02 -3.51 4.99
CA GLU A 67 6.85 -3.69 4.14
C GLU A 67 6.84 -2.70 2.96
N LYS A 68 7.21 -1.44 3.21
CA LYS A 68 7.35 -0.42 2.17
C LYS A 68 8.37 -0.83 1.12
N GLU A 69 9.53 -1.32 1.52
CA GLU A 69 10.58 -1.82 0.60
C GLU A 69 10.10 -3.01 -0.23
N ARG A 70 9.37 -3.95 0.39
CA ARG A 70 8.78 -5.09 -0.31
C ARG A 70 7.79 -4.64 -1.38
N LEU A 71 6.87 -3.74 -1.05
CA LEU A 71 5.86 -3.24 -1.98
C LEU A 71 6.46 -2.36 -3.08
N LEU A 72 7.48 -1.55 -2.77
CA LEU A 72 8.26 -0.82 -3.78
C LEU A 72 8.83 -1.79 -4.81
N SER A 73 9.55 -2.82 -4.34
CA SER A 73 10.17 -3.82 -5.21
C SER A 73 9.14 -4.50 -6.12
N GLN A 74 7.97 -4.87 -5.59
CA GLN A 74 6.88 -5.45 -6.38
C GLN A 74 6.29 -4.47 -7.40
N ALA A 75 6.06 -3.22 -7.01
CA ALA A 75 5.47 -2.21 -7.88
C ALA A 75 6.36 -1.80 -9.06
N PHE A 76 7.69 -1.97 -8.97
CA PHE A 76 8.62 -1.71 -10.06
C PHE A 76 8.95 -2.94 -10.92
N GLN A 77 8.55 -4.14 -10.49
CA GLN A 77 8.71 -5.39 -11.26
C GLN A 77 7.48 -5.76 -12.09
N LYS A 78 6.35 -5.07 -11.86
CA LYS A 78 5.07 -5.23 -12.57
C LYS A 78 5.04 -4.41 -13.85
#